data_AF-A0A2E5JVH8-F1
#
_entry.id   AF-A0A2E5JVH8-F1
#
_cell.length_a   1.000
_cell.length_b   1.000
_cell.length_c   1.000
_cell.angle_alpha   90.00
_cell.angle_beta   90.00
_cell.angle_gamma   90.00
#
_symmetry.space_group_name_H-M   'P 1'
#
loop_
_entity.id
_entity.type
_entity.pdbx_description
1 polymer ?
#
loop_
_entity_poly.entity_id
_entity_poly.type
_entity_poly.pdbx_seq_one_letter_code
_entity_poly.pdbx_strand_id
1 'polypeptide(L)'
;MMFSKYSYKKISELQIKLQFIETQMVELQKKYEDTSREIHSIVTLLPMLEKWGLLVENCNNWISICRSLGLTNKTVNGHRMIKNSDETLHILLHKTLFNTYCSIDKVTYSE
;
A
#
# COMPACT_ATOMS: atom_id res chain seq x y z
N MET A 1 -17.20 37.67 -45.48
CA MET A 1 -16.87 37.45 -44.05
C MET A 1 -16.42 35.99 -43.84
N MET A 2 -15.13 35.67 -43.93
CA MET A 2 -14.60 34.31 -43.70
C MET A 2 -13.73 34.19 -42.43
N PHE A 3 -13.26 35.31 -41.89
CA PHE A 3 -12.36 35.32 -40.73
C PHE A 3 -12.99 34.81 -39.43
N SER A 4 -14.26 35.13 -39.15
CA SER A 4 -14.89 34.73 -37.88
C SER A 4 -15.04 33.21 -37.74
N LYS A 5 -15.43 32.51 -38.81
CA LYS A 5 -15.58 31.04 -38.81
C LYS A 5 -14.25 30.32 -38.51
N TYR A 6 -13.13 30.84 -39.00
CA TYR A 6 -11.81 30.26 -38.79
C TYR A 6 -11.35 30.44 -37.34
N SER A 7 -11.59 31.61 -36.77
CA SER A 7 -11.33 31.91 -35.35
C SER A 7 -12.14 31.01 -34.42
N TYR A 8 -13.44 30.82 -34.68
CA TYR A 8 -14.28 29.93 -33.86
C TYR A 8 -13.86 28.46 -33.93
N LYS A 9 -13.46 27.97 -35.11
CA LYS A 9 -12.94 26.60 -35.24
C LYS A 9 -11.65 26.42 -34.42
N LYS A 10 -10.73 27.38 -34.50
CA LYS A 10 -9.47 27.30 -33.76
C LYS A 10 -9.67 27.36 -32.25
N ILE A 11 -10.59 28.21 -31.78
CA ILE A 11 -10.98 28.29 -30.38
C ILE A 11 -11.56 26.95 -29.91
N SER A 12 -12.45 26.33 -30.69
CA SER A 12 -13.03 25.02 -30.34
C SER A 12 -11.97 23.92 -30.27
N GLU A 13 -11.00 23.88 -31.20
CA GLU A 13 -9.87 22.93 -31.13
C GLU A 13 -9.04 23.12 -29.86
N LEU A 14 -8.78 24.37 -29.45
CA LEU A 14 -8.03 24.68 -28.24
C LEU A 14 -8.80 24.30 -26.97
N GLN A 15 -10.13 24.50 -26.96
CA GLN A 15 -10.99 24.08 -25.85
C GLN A 15 -10.98 22.55 -25.67
N ILE A 16 -11.07 21.79 -26.77
CA ILE A 16 -10.97 20.32 -26.71
C ILE A 16 -9.61 19.89 -26.15
N LYS A 17 -8.53 20.53 -26.61
CA LYS A 17 -7.17 20.26 -26.08
C LYS A 17 -7.06 20.58 -24.59
N LEU A 18 -7.62 21.71 -24.16
CA LEU A 18 -7.61 22.11 -22.76
C LEU A 18 -8.36 21.09 -21.90
N GLN A 19 -9.56 20.69 -22.31
CA GLN A 19 -10.36 19.69 -21.61
C GLN A 19 -9.67 18.32 -21.52
N PHE A 20 -8.94 17.94 -22.58
CA PHE A 20 -8.13 16.73 -22.58
C PHE A 20 -6.96 16.79 -21.59
N ILE A 21 -6.30 17.95 -21.49
CA ILE A 21 -5.23 18.19 -20.51
C ILE A 21 -5.80 18.16 -19.08
N GLU A 22 -6.93 18.82 -18.84
CA GLU A 22 -7.61 18.83 -17.54
C GLU A 22 -7.96 17.41 -17.08
N THR A 23 -8.51 16.58 -17.98
CA THR A 23 -8.79 15.18 -17.68
C THR A 23 -7.54 14.41 -17.25
N GLN A 24 -6.43 14.55 -18.00
CA GLN A 24 -5.17 13.90 -17.65
C GLN A 24 -4.59 14.40 -16.32
N MET A 25 -4.75 15.69 -16.00
CA MET A 25 -4.32 16.24 -14.73
C MET A 25 -5.08 15.62 -13.56
N VAL A 26 -6.39 15.41 -13.70
CA VAL A 26 -7.21 14.74 -12.67
C VAL A 26 -6.76 13.30 -12.46
N GLU A 27 -6.49 12.56 -13.54
CA GLU A 27 -6.00 11.18 -13.44
C GLU A 27 -4.61 11.10 -12.78
N LEU A 28 -3.71 12.02 -13.13
CA LEU A 28 -2.38 12.12 -12.51
C LEU A 28 -2.48 12.49 -11.04
N GLN A 29 -3.37 13.41 -10.67
CA GLN A 29 -3.60 13.79 -9.28
C GLN A 29 -4.11 12.60 -8.47
N LYS A 30 -5.07 11.84 -9.00
CA LYS A 30 -5.56 10.62 -8.35
C LYS A 30 -4.43 9.61 -8.13
N LYS A 31 -3.61 9.37 -9.17
CA LYS A 31 -2.46 8.47 -9.06
C LYS A 31 -1.44 8.96 -8.02
N TYR A 32 -1.18 10.26 -7.98
CA TYR A 32 -0.29 10.87 -6.99
C TYR A 32 -0.84 10.66 -5.57
N GLU A 33 -2.12 10.89 -5.33
CA GLU A 33 -2.76 10.69 -4.03
C GLU A 33 -2.72 9.22 -3.60
N ASP A 34 -2.98 8.29 -4.53
CA ASP A 34 -2.86 6.84 -4.27
C ASP A 34 -1.43 6.45 -3.85
N THR A 35 -0.42 6.87 -4.63
CA THR A 35 0.99 6.60 -4.31
C THR A 35 1.44 7.29 -3.02
N SER A 36 0.98 8.53 -2.77
CA SER A 36 1.30 9.25 -1.55
C SER A 36 0.73 8.56 -0.32
N ARG A 37 -0.48 8.00 -0.41
CA ARG A 37 -1.09 7.22 0.67
C ARG A 37 -0.32 5.93 0.94
N GLU A 38 0.11 5.23 -0.11
CA GLU A 38 0.92 4.02 0.01
C GLU A 38 2.27 4.31 0.69
N ILE A 39 2.98 5.35 0.25
CA ILE A 39 4.24 5.79 0.88
C ILE A 39 4.01 6.13 2.36
N HIS A 40 2.95 6.89 2.67
CA HIS A 40 2.65 7.24 4.06
C HIS A 40 2.41 6.01 4.93
N SER A 41 1.64 5.02 4.43
CA SER A 41 1.40 3.75 5.12
C SER A 41 2.70 2.97 5.39
N ILE A 42 3.62 2.92 4.42
CA ILE A 42 4.92 2.25 4.61
C ILE A 42 5.76 2.99 5.66
N VAL A 43 5.81 4.33 5.57
CA VAL A 43 6.59 5.16 6.50
C VAL A 43 6.07 5.04 7.94
N THR A 44 4.74 4.94 8.14
CA THR A 44 4.18 4.74 9.49
C THR A 44 4.44 3.33 10.03
N LEU A 45 4.52 2.32 9.17
CA LEU A 45 4.82 0.94 9.54
C LEU A 45 6.28 0.74 9.97
N LEU A 46 7.24 1.43 9.34
CA LEU A 46 8.69 1.25 9.58
C LEU A 46 9.09 1.34 11.07
N PRO A 47 8.74 2.42 11.81
CA PRO A 47 9.07 2.51 13.24
C PRO A 47 8.38 1.44 14.09
N MET A 48 7.25 0.90 13.64
CA MET A 48 6.58 -0.19 14.34
C MET A 48 7.41 -1.47 14.19
N LEU A 49 7.82 -1.83 12.96
CA LEU A 49 8.65 -3.02 12.70
C LEU A 49 10.02 -2.96 13.39
N GLU A 50 10.63 -1.77 13.48
CA GLU A 50 11.91 -1.57 14.17
C GLU A 50 11.86 -1.98 15.65
N LYS A 51 10.69 -1.90 16.32
CA LYS A 51 10.53 -2.38 17.70
C LYS A 51 10.84 -3.86 17.87
N TRP A 52 10.69 -4.64 16.80
CA TRP A 52 11.00 -6.06 16.76
C TRP A 52 12.32 -6.37 16.03
N GLY A 53 13.10 -5.34 15.68
CA GLY A 53 14.31 -5.50 14.87
C GLY A 53 14.04 -6.02 13.47
N LEU A 54 12.82 -5.86 12.96
CA LEU A 54 12.43 -6.31 11.64
C LEU A 54 12.72 -5.24 10.59
N LEU A 55 13.29 -5.69 9.48
CA LEU A 55 13.44 -4.90 8.25
C LEU A 55 12.32 -5.29 7.28
N VAL A 56 11.89 -4.36 6.42
CA VAL A 56 10.84 -4.61 5.42
C VAL A 56 11.17 -5.81 4.54
N GLU A 57 12.42 -5.97 4.14
CA GLU A 57 12.91 -7.10 3.34
C GLU A 57 12.72 -8.48 4.02
N ASN A 58 12.59 -8.49 5.35
CA ASN A 58 12.37 -9.71 6.14
C ASN A 58 10.88 -10.04 6.33
N CYS A 59 9.99 -9.13 5.94
CA CYS A 59 8.55 -9.22 6.18
C CYS A 59 7.75 -9.86 5.03
N ASN A 60 8.42 -10.53 4.09
CA ASN A 60 7.77 -11.08 2.89
C ASN A 60 6.83 -12.27 3.16
N ASN A 61 7.06 -13.00 4.25
CA ASN A 61 6.20 -14.11 4.70
C ASN A 61 6.50 -14.46 6.16
N TRP A 62 5.56 -15.15 6.81
CA TRP A 62 5.67 -15.57 8.21
C TRP A 62 6.97 -16.31 8.54
N ILE A 63 7.48 -17.14 7.62
CA ILE A 63 8.72 -17.92 7.84
C ILE A 63 9.93 -16.99 7.87
N SER A 64 9.99 -15.98 6.99
CA SER A 64 11.09 -15.03 6.92
C SER A 64 11.15 -14.17 8.19
N ILE A 65 9.98 -13.74 8.69
CA ILE A 65 9.86 -13.03 9.96
C ILE A 65 10.36 -13.91 11.11
N CYS A 66 9.93 -15.18 11.18
CA CYS A 66 10.44 -16.11 12.19
C CYS A 66 11.97 -16.23 12.15
N ARG A 67 12.58 -16.33 10.96
CA ARG A 67 14.05 -16.41 10.83
C ARG A 67 14.74 -15.16 11.37
N SER A 68 14.24 -13.98 11.02
CA SER A 68 14.81 -12.71 11.48
C SER A 68 14.68 -12.52 12.99
N LEU A 69 13.65 -13.10 13.60
CA LEU A 69 13.47 -13.12 15.05
C LEU A 69 14.21 -14.27 15.75
N GLY A 70 15.00 -15.09 15.04
CA GLY A 70 15.70 -16.24 15.60
C GLY A 70 14.79 -17.42 16.00
N LEU A 71 13.54 -17.45 15.53
CA LEU A 71 12.55 -18.49 15.79
C LEU A 71 12.76 -19.66 14.79
N THR A 72 13.87 -20.37 14.92
CA THR A 72 14.39 -21.28 13.87
C THR A 72 13.85 -22.72 13.90
N ASN A 73 13.22 -23.19 14.98
CA ASN A 73 13.09 -24.64 15.15
C ASN A 73 11.90 -25.36 14.48
N LYS A 74 10.89 -24.71 13.88
CA LYS A 74 9.77 -25.42 13.20
C LYS A 74 9.12 -24.62 12.07
N THR A 75 9.69 -24.67 10.87
CA THR A 75 9.28 -23.88 9.68
C THR A 75 7.89 -24.19 9.10
N VAL A 76 7.17 -25.20 9.60
CA VAL A 76 5.87 -25.62 9.02
C VAL A 76 4.71 -24.70 9.41
N ASN A 77 4.84 -23.91 10.49
CA ASN A 77 3.77 -23.02 10.93
C ASN A 77 4.27 -21.69 11.50
N GLY A 78 5.00 -20.93 10.66
CA GLY A 78 5.50 -19.60 11.04
C GLY A 78 4.40 -18.66 11.55
N HIS A 79 3.21 -18.70 10.95
CA HIS A 79 2.06 -17.90 11.37
C HIS A 79 1.69 -18.16 12.83
N ARG A 80 1.55 -19.44 13.23
CA ARG A 80 1.26 -19.81 14.62
C ARG A 80 2.43 -19.52 15.55
N MET A 81 3.67 -19.64 15.07
CA MET A 81 4.85 -19.34 15.88
C MET A 81 4.89 -17.86 16.28
N ILE A 82 4.70 -16.95 15.32
CA ILE A 82 4.66 -15.51 15.62
C ILE A 82 3.53 -15.20 16.61
N LYS A 83 2.34 -15.76 16.39
CA LYS A 83 1.22 -15.59 17.33
C LYS A 83 1.59 -16.03 18.76
N ASN A 84 2.23 -17.18 18.91
CA ASN A 84 2.59 -17.71 20.22
C ASN A 84 3.75 -16.95 20.88
N SER A 85 4.64 -16.34 20.09
CA SER A 85 5.75 -15.54 20.61
C SER A 85 5.33 -14.12 20.98
N ASP A 86 4.51 -13.50 20.14
CA ASP A 86 4.08 -12.11 20.30
C ASP A 86 2.76 -11.86 19.54
N GLU A 87 1.68 -11.78 20.29
CA GLU A 87 0.33 -11.51 19.76
C GLU A 87 0.22 -10.09 19.18
N THR A 88 0.96 -9.11 19.72
CA THR A 88 0.90 -7.73 19.22
C THR A 88 1.55 -7.64 17.85
N LEU A 89 2.71 -8.27 17.66
CA LEU A 89 3.35 -8.38 16.36
C LEU A 89 2.46 -9.14 15.36
N HIS A 90 1.85 -10.24 15.78
CA HIS A 90 0.94 -11.01 14.93
C HIS A 90 -0.24 -10.18 14.41
N ILE A 91 -0.91 -9.45 15.29
CA ILE A 91 -2.02 -8.55 14.92
C ILE A 91 -1.53 -7.43 14.01
N LEU A 92 -0.38 -6.80 14.33
CA LEU A 92 0.21 -5.76 13.52
C LEU A 92 0.44 -6.24 12.08
N LEU A 93 1.10 -7.39 11.93
CA LEU A 93 1.40 -7.97 10.62
C LEU A 93 0.13 -8.26 9.81
N HIS A 94 -0.97 -8.66 10.46
CA HIS A 94 -2.27 -8.81 9.79
C HIS A 94 -2.93 -7.49 9.39
N LYS A 95 -2.77 -6.44 10.21
CA LYS A 95 -3.31 -5.11 9.89
C LYS A 95 -2.55 -4.43 8.76
N THR A 96 -1.26 -4.74 8.57
CA THR A 96 -0.39 -3.92 7.74
C THR A 96 0.28 -4.64 6.57
N LEU A 97 0.57 -5.94 6.66
CA LEU A 97 1.42 -6.64 5.69
C LEU A 97 0.80 -7.91 5.10
N PHE A 98 -0.07 -8.59 5.85
CA PHE A 98 -0.75 -9.79 5.42
C PHE A 98 -2.26 -9.57 5.30
N ASN A 99 -2.99 -10.61 4.88
CA ASN A 99 -4.45 -10.56 4.82
C ASN A 99 -5.03 -10.21 6.19
N THR A 100 -5.97 -9.27 6.25
CA THR A 100 -6.66 -8.86 7.48
C THR A 100 -7.38 -10.02 8.16
N TYR A 101 -7.83 -11.03 7.43
CA TYR A 101 -8.40 -12.25 8.00
C TYR A 101 -7.31 -13.21 8.51
N CYS A 102 -7.39 -13.57 9.79
CA CYS A 102 -6.56 -14.61 10.40
C CYS A 102 -7.32 -15.93 10.53
N SER A 103 -6.81 -16.99 9.89
CA SER A 103 -7.37 -18.34 9.99
C SER A 103 -7.13 -19.02 11.35
N ILE A 104 -6.11 -18.58 12.10
CA ILE A 104 -5.81 -19.12 13.44
C ILE A 104 -6.80 -18.57 14.47
N ASP A 105 -7.10 -17.27 14.41
CA ASP A 105 -8.02 -16.58 15.31
C ASP A 105 -9.47 -16.62 14.84
N LYS A 106 -9.67 -16.88 13.55
CA LYS A 106 -10.98 -16.80 12.87
C LYS A 106 -11.61 -15.41 12.98
N VAL A 107 -10.79 -14.37 12.98
CA VAL A 107 -11.22 -12.97 13.03
C VAL A 107 -10.62 -12.18 11.87
N THR A 108 -11.26 -11.08 11.53
CA THR A 108 -10.73 -10.07 10.61
C THR A 108 -10.21 -8.89 11.41
N TYR A 109 -8.90 -8.65 11.34
CA TYR A 109 -8.26 -7.48 11.93
C TYR A 109 -8.44 -6.30 10.97
N SER A 110 -9.33 -5.37 11.31
CA SER A 110 -9.43 -4.09 10.61
C SER A 110 -8.32 -3.14 11.09
N GLU A 111 -7.94 -2.19 10.23
CA GLU A 111 -7.08 -1.06 10.59
C GLU A 111 -7.55 -0.39 11.87
#